data_AF-A0A661FA39-F1
#
_entry.id   AF-A0A661FA39-F1
#
_cell.length_a   1.000
_cell.length_b   1.000
_cell.length_c   1.000
_cell.angle_alpha   90.00
_cell.angle_beta   90.00
_cell.angle_gamma   90.00
#
_symmetry.space_group_name_H-M   'P 1'
#
loop_
_entity.id
_entity.type
_entity.pdbx_description
1 polymer ?
#
loop_
_entity_poly.entity_id
_entity_poly.type
_entity_poly.pdbx_seq_one_letter_code
_entity_poly.pdbx_strand_id
1 'polypeptide(L)'
;MESSEWAIFILVALIFYIPAHILPPVLLTILYSSAEKVGQRKRVIKTITDCLVTIVITVIVVAWMWNETGELLMWPFMLALLPPYIRVWKLRRLTNV
;
A
#
# COMPACT_ATOMS: atom_id res chain seq x y z
N MET A 1 13.02 -15.55 -19.74
CA MET A 1 12.25 -14.29 -19.68
C MET A 1 13.20 -13.16 -20.03
N GLU A 2 12.85 -12.37 -21.03
CA GLU A 2 13.66 -11.25 -21.50
C GLU A 2 13.66 -10.13 -20.45
N SER A 3 14.72 -9.32 -20.40
CA SER A 3 14.82 -8.15 -19.51
C SER A 3 13.67 -7.15 -19.67
N SER A 4 12.92 -7.23 -20.77
CA SER A 4 11.74 -6.43 -21.10
C SER A 4 10.54 -6.71 -20.17
N GLU A 5 10.29 -7.96 -19.77
CA GLU A 5 9.13 -8.32 -18.93
C GLU A 5 9.26 -7.75 -17.52
N TRP A 6 10.47 -7.74 -16.98
CA TRP A 6 10.80 -7.10 -15.71
C TRP A 6 10.58 -5.59 -15.74
N ALA A 7 11.01 -4.94 -16.82
CA ALA A 7 10.84 -3.50 -16.98
C ALA A 7 9.35 -3.12 -17.05
N ILE A 8 8.54 -3.89 -17.79
CA ILE A 8 7.09 -3.68 -17.89
C ILE A 8 6.42 -3.88 -16.53
N PHE A 9 6.76 -4.95 -15.80
CA PHE A 9 6.21 -5.23 -14.48
C PHE A 9 6.51 -4.11 -13.48
N ILE A 10 7.77 -3.65 -13.42
CA ILE A 10 8.18 -2.55 -12.55
C ILE A 10 7.44 -1.27 -12.94
N LEU A 11 7.29 -0.99 -14.24
CA LEU A 11 6.63 0.20 -14.73
C LEU A 11 5.12 0.21 -14.40
N VAL A 12 4.44 -0.93 -14.55
CA VAL A 12 3.05 -1.10 -14.12
C VAL A 12 2.91 -0.94 -12.61
N ALA A 13 3.82 -1.53 -11.82
CA ALA A 13 3.82 -1.38 -10.37
C ALA A 13 4.03 0.09 -9.93
N LEU A 14 4.96 0.80 -10.56
CA LEU A 14 5.25 2.21 -10.25
C LEU A 14 4.06 3.13 -10.60
N ILE A 15 3.41 2.92 -11.74
CA ILE A 15 2.35 3.81 -12.26
C ILE A 15 0.99 3.50 -11.65
N PHE A 16 0.66 2.23 -11.43
CA PHE A 16 -0.68 1.82 -11.01
C PHE A 16 -0.72 1.34 -9.57
N TYR A 17 0.19 0.45 -9.17
CA TYR A 17 0.14 -0.16 -7.85
C TYR A 17 0.49 0.85 -6.75
N ILE A 18 1.60 1.59 -6.88
CA ILE A 18 2.01 2.55 -5.83
C ILE A 18 0.96 3.64 -5.60
N PRO A 19 0.41 4.32 -6.63
CA PRO A 19 -0.65 5.30 -6.41
C PRO A 19 -1.92 4.68 -5.85
N ALA A 20 -2.35 3.51 -6.35
CA ALA A 20 -3.54 2.82 -5.83
C ALA A 20 -3.38 2.35 -4.38
N HIS A 21 -2.14 2.07 -3.95
CA HIS A 21 -1.83 1.61 -2.61
C HIS A 21 -1.73 2.74 -1.59
N ILE A 22 -1.25 3.91 -2.01
CA ILE A 22 -1.02 5.07 -1.13
C ILE A 22 -2.23 6.02 -1.11
N LEU A 23 -2.84 6.30 -2.27
CA LEU A 23 -3.80 7.38 -2.43
C LEU A 23 -5.11 7.15 -1.63
N PRO A 24 -5.78 5.98 -1.69
CA PRO A 24 -7.00 5.76 -0.92
C PRO A 24 -6.78 5.82 0.61
N PRO A 25 -5.75 5.16 1.20
CA PRO A 25 -5.49 5.26 2.63
C PRO A 25 -5.17 6.68 3.10
N VAL A 26 -4.40 7.43 2.31
CA VAL A 26 -4.08 8.82 2.62
C VAL A 26 -5.33 9.71 2.56
N LEU A 27 -6.14 9.59 1.51
CA LEU A 27 -7.42 10.30 1.39
C LEU A 27 -8.33 10.02 2.57
N LEU A 28 -8.50 8.74 2.92
CA LEU A 28 -9.35 8.35 4.04
C LEU A 28 -8.81 8.88 5.37
N THR A 29 -7.49 8.83 5.60
CA THR A 29 -6.87 9.42 6.80
C THR A 29 -7.10 10.93 6.86
N ILE A 30 -7.05 11.64 5.74
CA ILE A 30 -7.34 13.09 5.67
C ILE A 30 -8.82 13.36 5.99
N LEU A 31 -9.74 12.61 5.38
CA LEU A 31 -11.19 12.79 5.53
C LEU A 31 -11.68 12.45 6.95
N TYR A 32 -11.11 11.44 7.59
CA TYR A 32 -11.57 10.94 8.89
C TYR A 32 -10.77 11.45 10.10
N SER A 33 -9.65 12.16 9.92
CA SER A 33 -8.95 12.77 11.06
C SER A 33 -9.61 14.09 11.45
N SER A 34 -10.37 14.09 12.54
CA SER A 34 -11.02 15.29 13.10
C SER A 34 -10.03 16.43 13.37
N ALA A 35 -10.42 17.64 12.91
CA ALA A 35 -10.05 19.05 13.16
C ALA A 35 -8.66 19.49 13.68
N GLU A 36 -7.86 18.63 14.29
CA GLU A 36 -6.59 19.01 14.89
C GLU A 36 -5.44 18.87 13.87
N LYS A 37 -5.12 19.99 13.21
CA LYS A 37 -4.13 20.08 12.09
C LYS A 37 -2.78 19.42 12.42
N VAL A 38 -2.33 19.48 13.68
CA VAL A 38 -1.04 18.91 14.11
C VAL A 38 -1.10 17.38 14.23
N GLY A 39 -2.20 16.82 14.75
CA GLY A 39 -2.43 15.37 14.84
C GLY A 39 -2.73 14.73 13.48
N GLN A 40 -3.36 15.48 12.56
CA GLN A 40 -3.64 15.04 11.20
C GLN A 40 -2.36 14.78 10.39
N ARG A 41 -1.42 15.74 10.37
CA ARG A 41 -0.17 15.59 9.60
C ARG A 41 0.64 14.36 10.05
N LYS A 42 0.77 14.13 11.36
CA LYS A 42 1.46 12.95 11.89
C LYS A 42 0.77 11.64 11.47
N ARG A 43 -0.56 11.60 11.43
CA ARG A 43 -1.33 10.42 10.99
C ARG A 43 -1.19 10.16 9.49
N VAL A 44 -1.20 11.20 8.66
CA VAL A 44 -0.96 11.08 7.21
C VAL A 44 0.44 10.56 6.92
N ILE A 45 1.47 11.16 7.52
CA ILE A 45 2.86 10.71 7.36
C ILE A 45 2.99 9.23 7.76
N LYS A 46 2.41 8.85 8.91
CA LYS A 46 2.42 7.45 9.35
C LYS A 46 1.76 6.52 8.33
N THR A 47 0.61 6.92 7.78
CA THR A 47 -0.10 6.16 6.75
C THR A 47 0.77 5.98 5.50
N ILE A 48 1.43 7.04 5.03
CA ILE A 48 2.36 6.97 3.89
C ILE A 48 3.51 6.02 4.21
N THR A 49 4.12 6.12 5.39
CA THR A 49 5.21 5.23 5.81
C THR A 49 4.78 3.77 5.84
N ASP A 50 3.60 3.46 6.37
CA ASP A 50 3.09 2.09 6.37
C ASP A 50 2.85 1.55 4.95
N CYS A 51 2.33 2.40 4.05
CA CYS A 51 2.13 2.05 2.64
C CYS A 51 3.48 1.79 1.96
N LEU A 52 4.50 2.61 2.20
CA LEU A 52 5.85 2.41 1.66
C LEU A 52 6.48 1.13 2.19
N VAL A 53 6.37 0.85 3.50
CA VAL A 53 6.91 -0.38 4.11
C VAL A 53 6.24 -1.61 3.49
N THR A 54 4.91 -1.59 3.33
CA THR A 54 4.19 -2.70 2.70
C THR A 54 4.57 -2.87 1.22
N ILE A 55 4.75 -1.79 0.47
CA ILE A 55 5.27 -1.86 -0.91
C ILE A 55 6.66 -2.51 -0.95
N VAL A 56 7.59 -2.07 -0.10
CA VAL A 56 8.96 -2.63 -0.07
C VAL A 56 8.94 -4.12 0.27
N ILE A 57 8.16 -4.52 1.29
CA ILE A 57 7.99 -5.93 1.66
C ILE A 57 7.40 -6.72 0.49
N THR A 58 6.39 -6.17 -0.19
CA THR A 58 5.76 -6.82 -1.36
C THR A 58 6.77 -7.04 -2.47
N VAL A 59 7.59 -6.03 -2.80
CA VAL A 59 8.62 -6.14 -3.83
C VAL A 59 9.64 -7.22 -3.47
N ILE A 60 10.09 -7.29 -2.22
CA ILE A 60 11.03 -8.32 -1.76
C ILE A 60 10.39 -9.72 -1.88
N VAL A 61 9.15 -9.90 -1.42
CA VAL A 61 8.45 -11.19 -1.48
C VAL A 61 8.22 -11.61 -2.93
N VAL A 62 7.79 -10.70 -3.79
CA VAL A 62 7.58 -10.95 -5.23
C VAL A 62 8.89 -11.32 -5.92
N ALA A 63 9.98 -10.60 -5.63
CA ALA A 63 11.29 -10.91 -6.17
C ALA A 63 11.78 -12.29 -5.70
N TRP A 64 11.45 -12.69 -4.47
CA TRP A 64 11.79 -14.00 -3.92
C TRP A 64 10.94 -15.13 -4.53
N MET A 65 9.64 -14.91 -4.68
CA MET A 65 8.70 -15.86 -5.27
C MET A 65 8.78 -15.95 -6.80
N TRP A 66 9.60 -15.12 -7.43
CA TRP A 66 9.69 -15.04 -8.90
C TRP A 66 10.18 -16.33 -9.57
N ASN A 67 10.93 -17.16 -8.85
CA ASN A 67 11.36 -18.47 -9.35
C ASN A 67 10.25 -19.54 -9.24
N GLU A 68 9.15 -19.24 -8.57
CA GLU A 68 7.96 -20.09 -8.52
C GLU A 68 6.94 -19.67 -9.58
N THR A 69 6.07 -20.60 -9.97
CA THR A 69 5.05 -20.41 -11.01
C THR A 69 4.30 -19.08 -10.82
N GLY A 70 4.27 -18.24 -11.87
CA GLY A 70 3.82 -16.85 -11.81
C GLY A 70 2.39 -16.60 -11.31
N GLU A 71 1.55 -17.63 -11.22
CA GLU A 71 0.22 -17.56 -10.61
C GLU A 71 0.26 -17.23 -9.10
N LEU A 72 1.33 -17.62 -8.39
CA LEU A 72 1.48 -17.34 -6.95
C LEU A 72 1.88 -15.89 -6.67
N LEU A 73 2.38 -15.16 -7.67
CA LEU A 73 2.86 -13.78 -7.52
C LEU A 73 1.75 -12.78 -7.23
N MET A 74 0.48 -13.09 -7.51
CA MET A 74 -0.64 -12.18 -7.23
C MET A 74 -1.00 -12.10 -5.74
N TRP A 75 -0.74 -13.16 -4.96
CA TRP A 75 -1.10 -13.22 -3.55
C TRP A 75 -0.39 -12.17 -2.68
N PRO A 76 0.94 -11.96 -2.81
CA PRO A 76 1.63 -10.88 -2.09
C PRO A 76 1.03 -9.50 -2.34
N PHE A 77 0.64 -9.18 -3.57
CA PHE A 77 0.02 -7.90 -3.91
C PHE A 77 -1.35 -7.73 -3.25
N MET A 78 -2.19 -8.78 -3.28
CA MET A 78 -3.51 -8.74 -2.61
C MET A 78 -3.36 -8.64 -1.09
N LEU A 79 -2.42 -9.36 -0.49
CA LEU A 79 -2.20 -9.35 0.95
C LEU A 79 -1.61 -8.02 1.43
N ALA A 80 -0.75 -7.41 0.64
CA ALA A 80 -0.14 -6.13 0.98
C ALA A 80 -1.15 -4.99 1.01
N LEU A 81 -2.22 -5.05 0.20
CA LEU A 81 -3.32 -4.07 0.19
C LEU A 81 -4.14 -4.08 1.49
N LEU A 82 -4.19 -5.19 2.23
CA LEU A 82 -5.04 -5.29 3.43
C LEU A 82 -4.62 -4.37 4.60
N PRO A 83 -3.35 -4.33 5.04
CA PRO A 83 -2.91 -3.52 6.17
C PRO A 83 -3.33 -2.04 6.17
N PRO A 84 -3.15 -1.25 5.08
CA PRO A 84 -3.53 0.15 5.09
C PRO A 84 -5.06 0.34 5.18
N TYR A 85 -5.86 -0.54 4.57
CA TYR A 85 -7.32 -0.52 4.66
C TYR A 85 -7.83 -0.91 6.06
N ILE A 86 -7.22 -1.93 6.69
CA ILE A 86 -7.53 -2.32 8.08
C ILE A 86 -7.25 -1.14 9.03
N ARG A 87 -6.15 -0.41 8.80
CA ARG A 87 -5.78 0.73 9.64
C ARG A 87 -6.80 1.87 9.52
N VAL A 88 -7.22 2.20 8.31
CA VAL A 88 -8.29 3.18 8.06
C VAL A 88 -9.60 2.75 8.72
N TRP A 89 -9.96 1.47 8.62
CA TRP A 89 -11.18 0.96 9.23
C TRP A 89 -11.16 1.03 10.76
N LYS A 90 -10.01 0.75 11.38
CA LYS A 90 -9.81 1.01 12.82
C LYS A 90 -9.90 2.50 13.16
N LEU A 91 -9.37 3.37 12.30
CA LEU A 91 -9.49 4.83 12.46
C LEU A 91 -10.97 5.24 12.49
N ARG A 92 -11.78 4.78 11.53
CA ARG A 92 -13.23 5.06 11.47
C ARG A 92 -13.96 4.60 12.74
N ARG A 93 -13.63 3.43 13.29
CA ARG A 93 -14.25 2.98 14.56
C ARG A 93 -13.88 3.85 15.75
N LEU A 94 -12.68 4.43 15.76
CA LEU A 94 -12.23 5.30 16.85
C LEU A 94 -12.83 6.72 16.75
N THR A 95 -13.26 7.15 15.55
CA THR A 95 -13.92 8.45 15.35
C THR A 95 -15.45 8.39 15.34
N ASN A 96 -16.07 7.22 15.22
CA ASN A 96 -17.49 7.05 15.51
C ASN A 96 -17.71 7.15 17.02
N VAL A 97 -17.97 8.39 17.48
CA VAL A 97 -18.83 8.68 18.63
C VAL A 97 -20.22 8.13 18.34
#